data_AF-A0A0F8Z7W0-F1
#
_entry.id   AF-A0A0F8Z7W0-F1
#
_cell.length_a   1.000
_cell.length_b   1.000
_cell.length_c   1.000
_cell.angle_alpha   90.00
_cell.angle_beta   90.00
_cell.angle_gamma   90.00
#
_symmetry.space_group_name_H-M   'P 1'
#
loop_
_entity.id
_entity.type
_entity.pdbx_description
1 polymer ?
#
loop_
_entity_poly.entity_id
_entity_poly.type
_entity_poly.pdbx_seq_one_letter_code
_entity_poly.pdbx_strand_id
1 'polypeptide(L)'
;MKYFIIVLFLIGFFGLAFAYPGEEVEISVSTDKKSYKPGEILTIKGTGAHSYSIWAKIISPEVDEIIELKFLAPISGEFYTAWIIPKTIAPGLYSVVARDIVQEAEANFEILGRSEKLRPLTEFIKEKIIPPPLKQIKAGVALIDVICNEGKVPAYKYHAMRVACVSLETESQLVLRGWALLRLHMYDDDPSRSLCERYNGNWLTELRECEYISLQQCSLMGGEFSECESACRNDPTAEICTLQCVLVCSIEGNHFPEFGLTFS
;
A
#
# COMPACT_ATOMS: atom_id res chain seq x y z
N MET A 1 85.65 -12.37 36.81
CA MET A 1 84.98 -13.67 37.05
C MET A 1 83.58 -13.37 37.54
N LYS A 2 82.53 -13.53 36.74
CA LYS A 2 81.82 -14.78 36.37
C LYS A 2 80.50 -14.90 37.18
N TYR A 3 79.39 -14.83 36.44
CA TYR A 3 78.02 -15.33 36.67
C TYR A 3 77.18 -14.73 37.84
N PHE A 4 75.92 -14.26 37.70
CA PHE A 4 74.64 -14.68 37.06
C PHE A 4 73.63 -15.20 38.11
N ILE A 5 72.34 -14.85 37.92
CA ILE A 5 71.09 -15.43 38.47
C ILE A 5 70.36 -14.66 39.60
N ILE A 6 69.45 -13.78 39.15
CA ILE A 6 67.98 -13.74 39.38
C ILE A 6 67.45 -14.02 40.80
N VAL A 7 66.77 -13.03 41.40
CA VAL A 7 65.54 -13.26 42.19
C VAL A 7 64.50 -12.16 41.93
N LEU A 8 63.42 -12.62 41.28
CA LEU A 8 62.02 -12.21 41.22
C LEU A 8 61.57 -10.76 41.53
N PHE A 9 60.93 -10.20 40.49
CA PHE A 9 59.89 -9.18 40.53
C PHE A 9 58.73 -9.56 41.46
N LEU A 10 58.38 -8.65 42.38
CA LEU A 10 57.02 -8.51 42.91
C LEU A 10 56.62 -7.03 42.73
N ILE A 11 56.17 -6.69 41.53
CA ILE A 11 55.39 -5.48 41.33
C ILE A 11 53.97 -5.83 41.76
N GLY A 12 53.56 -5.31 42.92
CA GLY A 12 52.15 -5.22 43.29
C GLY A 12 51.46 -4.31 42.28
N PHE A 13 50.91 -4.92 41.24
CA PHE A 13 50.03 -4.24 40.29
C PHE A 13 48.72 -3.96 41.04
N PHE A 14 48.61 -2.74 41.56
CA PHE A 14 47.34 -2.15 41.95
C PHE A 14 46.45 -2.17 40.70
N GLY A 15 45.44 -3.06 40.70
CA GLY A 15 44.47 -3.15 39.62
C GLY A 15 43.64 -1.88 39.57
N LEU A 16 44.08 -0.89 38.79
CA LEU A 16 43.21 0.12 38.23
C LEU A 16 42.42 -0.55 37.12
N ALA A 17 41.23 -1.04 37.47
CA ALA A 17 40.19 -1.28 36.49
C ALA A 17 39.81 0.09 35.90
N PHE A 18 40.38 0.39 34.73
CA PHE A 18 39.85 1.46 33.89
C PHE A 18 38.52 0.97 33.34
N ALA A 19 37.43 1.33 34.02
CA ALA A 19 36.13 1.38 33.39
C ALA A 19 36.21 2.47 32.31
N TYR A 20 36.36 2.06 31.05
CA TYR A 20 36.04 2.94 29.94
C TYR A 20 34.52 3.17 30.00
N PRO A 21 34.04 4.40 30.23
CA PRO A 21 32.64 4.69 29.95
C PRO A 21 32.48 4.50 28.44
N GLY A 22 31.84 3.41 28.05
CA GLY A 22 31.31 3.29 26.69
C GLY A 22 30.34 4.43 26.51
N GLU A 23 30.62 5.32 25.57
CA GLU A 23 29.70 6.35 25.14
C GLU A 23 28.49 5.63 24.54
N GLU A 24 27.38 5.57 25.28
CA GLU A 24 26.11 5.04 24.77
C GLU A 24 25.67 5.97 23.63
N VAL A 25 25.76 5.49 22.39
CA VAL A 25 25.39 6.27 21.21
C VAL A 25 23.88 6.23 21.09
N GLU A 26 23.18 7.24 21.60
CA GLU A 26 21.73 7.31 21.51
C GLU A 26 21.25 7.37 20.05
N ILE A 27 20.18 6.64 19.75
CA ILE A 27 19.54 6.72 18.43
C ILE A 27 18.92 8.12 18.26
N SER A 28 19.13 8.72 17.08
CA SER A 28 18.53 10.00 16.72
C SER A 28 17.69 9.84 15.45
N VAL A 29 16.58 10.58 15.35
CA VAL A 29 15.75 10.64 14.16
C VAL A 29 15.41 12.09 13.83
N SER A 30 15.35 12.39 12.54
CA SER A 30 15.03 13.70 12.01
C SER A 30 14.37 13.59 10.65
N THR A 31 13.69 14.65 10.25
CA THR A 31 13.05 14.80 8.95
C THR A 31 13.80 15.86 8.13
N ASP A 32 13.72 15.79 6.79
CA ASP A 32 14.41 16.76 5.93
C ASP A 32 13.83 18.20 6.02
N LYS A 33 12.58 18.33 6.45
CA LYS A 33 11.85 19.58 6.66
C LYS A 33 10.96 19.46 7.90
N LYS A 34 10.49 20.60 8.39
CA LYS A 34 9.51 20.65 9.51
C LYS A 34 8.06 20.70 9.05
N SER A 35 7.82 21.04 7.78
CA SER A 35 6.49 21.28 7.23
C SER A 35 6.38 20.73 5.81
N TYR A 36 5.30 20.02 5.52
CA TYR A 36 5.06 19.36 4.23
C TYR A 36 3.66 19.61 3.70
N LYS A 37 3.48 19.40 2.40
CA LYS A 37 2.15 19.38 1.75
C LYS A 37 1.75 17.96 1.36
N PRO A 38 0.44 17.65 1.27
CA PRO A 38 -0.02 16.37 0.74
C PRO A 38 0.55 16.10 -0.66
N GLY A 39 1.08 14.90 -0.88
CA GLY A 39 1.77 14.50 -2.12
C GLY A 39 3.27 14.80 -2.16
N GLU A 40 3.85 15.47 -1.15
CA GLU A 40 5.29 15.63 -1.03
C GLU A 40 5.97 14.38 -0.46
N ILE A 41 7.28 14.28 -0.70
CA ILE A 41 8.12 13.20 -0.16
C ILE A 41 8.73 13.68 1.16
N LEU A 42 8.43 12.97 2.24
CA LEU A 42 9.09 13.07 3.54
C LEU A 42 10.32 12.17 3.55
N THR A 43 11.50 12.72 3.83
CA THR A 43 12.71 11.91 4.05
C THR A 43 13.01 11.84 5.54
N ILE A 44 13.04 10.63 6.08
CA ILE A 44 13.38 10.34 7.48
C ILE A 44 14.84 9.90 7.52
N LYS A 45 15.64 10.50 8.39
CA LYS A 45 17.07 10.19 8.55
C LYS A 45 17.43 10.09 10.03
N GLY A 46 18.38 9.23 10.35
CA GLY A 46 18.87 9.10 11.71
C GLY A 46 20.22 8.41 11.83
N THR A 47 20.75 8.42 13.05
CA THR A 47 22.07 7.88 13.40
C THR A 47 21.98 7.13 14.73
N GLY A 48 23.02 6.36 15.08
CA GLY A 48 23.11 5.72 16.39
C GLY A 48 22.27 4.44 16.53
N ALA A 49 21.88 3.82 15.41
CA ALA A 49 21.19 2.54 15.47
C ALA A 49 22.16 1.41 15.89
N HIS A 50 21.77 0.63 16.89
CA HIS A 50 22.57 -0.49 17.42
C HIS A 50 22.30 -1.80 16.67
N SER A 51 21.21 -1.86 15.91
CA SER A 51 20.84 -3.03 15.13
C SER A 51 20.66 -2.74 13.65
N TYR A 52 20.89 -3.77 12.84
CA TYR A 52 20.67 -3.74 11.40
C TYR A 52 19.20 -3.57 11.01
N SER A 53 18.26 -3.89 11.90
CA SER A 53 16.82 -3.72 11.66
C SER A 53 16.30 -2.51 12.41
N ILE A 54 15.65 -1.59 11.69
CA ILE A 54 14.97 -0.42 12.28
C ILE A 54 13.51 -0.41 11.80
N TRP A 55 12.62 -0.08 12.74
CA TRP A 55 11.19 0.10 12.50
C TRP A 55 10.83 1.56 12.70
N ALA A 56 10.22 2.22 11.71
CA ALA A 56 9.63 3.54 11.90
C ALA A 56 8.10 3.47 11.90
N LYS A 57 7.48 4.22 12.80
CA LYS A 57 6.03 4.41 12.90
C LYS A 57 5.71 5.87 12.68
N ILE A 58 4.78 6.15 11.77
CA ILE A 58 4.22 7.50 11.62
C ILE A 58 2.90 7.52 12.39
N ILE A 59 2.78 8.45 13.34
CA ILE A 59 1.65 8.59 14.25
C ILE A 59 0.88 9.87 13.88
N SER A 60 -0.43 9.71 13.71
CA SER A 60 -1.36 10.79 13.35
C SER A 60 -1.93 11.47 14.60
N PRO A 61 -2.27 12.77 14.53
CA PRO A 61 -2.80 13.52 15.68
C PRO A 61 -4.25 13.18 16.06
N GLU A 62 -5.05 12.65 15.13
CA GLU A 62 -6.52 12.48 15.34
C GLU A 62 -6.96 11.03 15.46
N VAL A 63 -6.20 10.12 14.85
CA VAL A 63 -6.50 8.69 14.81
C VAL A 63 -5.18 7.99 15.03
N ASP A 64 -5.13 7.01 15.92
CA ASP A 64 -3.95 6.19 16.22
C ASP A 64 -3.60 5.25 15.04
N GLU A 65 -3.68 5.76 13.81
CA GLU A 65 -3.30 5.09 12.57
C GLU A 65 -1.78 5.03 12.52
N ILE A 66 -1.27 3.81 12.58
CA ILE A 66 0.16 3.50 12.58
C ILE A 66 0.53 3.01 11.19
N ILE A 67 1.28 3.81 10.44
CA ILE A 67 1.96 3.33 9.23
C ILE A 67 3.32 2.79 9.66
N GLU A 68 3.52 1.48 9.53
CA GLU A 68 4.80 0.83 9.83
C GLU A 68 5.71 0.78 8.59
N LEU A 69 6.90 1.36 8.71
CA LEU A 69 7.97 1.28 7.72
C LEU A 69 9.09 0.41 8.29
N LYS A 70 9.54 -0.60 7.53
CA LYS A 70 10.67 -1.47 7.91
C LYS A 70 11.85 -1.19 6.99
N PHE A 71 13.02 -0.95 7.55
CA PHE A 71 14.24 -0.72 6.76
C PHE A 71 15.50 -1.22 7.47
N LEU A 72 16.57 -1.34 6.69
CA LEU A 72 17.85 -1.89 7.11
C LEU A 72 18.86 -0.76 7.33
N ALA A 73 19.58 -0.78 8.44
CA ALA A 73 20.61 0.18 8.79
C ALA A 73 22.01 -0.36 8.42
N PRO A 74 22.79 0.36 7.59
CA PRO A 74 24.21 0.08 7.39
C PRO A 74 25.00 -0.06 8.71
N ILE A 75 26.16 -0.73 8.64
CA ILE A 75 27.08 -0.94 9.79
C ILE A 75 27.56 0.38 10.42
N SER A 76 27.44 1.51 9.72
CA SER A 76 27.72 2.85 10.24
C SER A 76 26.71 3.37 11.27
N GLY A 77 25.57 2.69 11.45
CA GLY A 77 24.49 3.11 12.35
C GLY A 77 23.65 4.27 11.81
N GLU A 78 23.92 4.73 10.57
CA GLU A 78 23.11 5.72 9.87
C GLU A 78 21.96 5.03 9.13
N PHE A 79 20.79 5.66 9.07
CA PHE A 79 19.66 5.16 8.32
C PHE A 79 18.89 6.27 7.61
N TYR A 80 18.28 5.92 6.48
CA TYR A 80 17.42 6.83 5.73
C TYR A 80 16.26 6.05 5.09
N THR A 81 15.09 6.67 5.05
CA THR A 81 13.94 6.17 4.31
C THR A 81 13.10 7.34 3.79
N ALA A 82 12.27 7.07 2.80
CA ALA A 82 11.38 8.05 2.20
C ALA A 82 9.93 7.57 2.26
N TRP A 83 9.03 8.49 2.59
CA TRP A 83 7.59 8.24 2.61
C TRP A 83 6.88 9.29 1.76
N ILE A 84 6.03 8.84 0.85
CA ILE A 84 5.20 9.72 0.02
C ILE A 84 3.94 10.05 0.82
N ILE A 85 3.77 11.32 1.18
CA ILE A 85 2.62 11.77 1.96
C ILE A 85 1.35 11.62 1.11
N PRO A 86 0.36 10.81 1.55
CA PRO A 86 -0.89 10.65 0.80
C PRO A 86 -1.60 11.98 0.57
N LYS A 87 -2.20 12.16 -0.61
CA LYS A 87 -2.94 13.39 -0.94
C LYS A 87 -4.19 13.61 -0.08
N THR A 88 -4.69 12.55 0.53
CA THR A 88 -5.90 12.50 1.37
C THR A 88 -5.60 12.60 2.86
N ILE A 89 -4.33 12.75 3.25
CA ILE A 89 -3.96 12.82 4.67
C ILE A 89 -4.51 14.09 5.32
N ALA A 90 -4.96 13.97 6.57
CA ALA A 90 -5.39 15.11 7.35
C ALA A 90 -4.20 16.06 7.62
N PRO A 91 -4.43 17.39 7.64
CA PRO A 91 -3.42 18.32 8.09
C PRO A 91 -3.28 18.25 9.62
N GLY A 92 -2.07 18.47 10.12
CA GLY A 92 -1.83 18.44 11.56
C GLY A 92 -0.38 18.18 11.93
N LEU A 93 -0.14 17.98 13.22
CA LEU A 93 1.15 17.64 13.77
C LEU A 93 1.30 16.13 13.87
N TYR A 94 2.22 15.58 13.09
CA TYR A 94 2.54 14.17 13.04
C TYR A 94 3.86 13.91 13.75
N SER A 95 4.03 12.69 14.25
CA SER A 95 5.32 12.23 14.76
C SER A 95 5.80 10.97 14.03
N VAL A 96 7.12 10.88 13.87
CA VAL A 96 7.81 9.68 13.39
C VAL A 96 8.61 9.11 14.56
N VAL A 97 8.30 7.88 14.93
CA VAL A 97 9.01 7.14 15.96
C VAL A 97 9.86 6.08 15.29
N ALA A 98 11.18 6.24 15.31
CA ALA A 98 12.14 5.25 14.84
C ALA A 98 12.62 4.40 16.03
N ARG A 99 12.52 3.08 15.92
CA ARG A 99 12.87 2.13 16.96
C ARG A 99 13.86 1.11 16.43
N ASP A 100 14.90 0.83 17.22
CA ASP A 100 15.80 -0.31 17.04
C ASP A 100 15.51 -1.38 18.11
N ILE A 101 16.34 -2.42 18.24
CA ILE A 101 16.07 -3.48 19.24
C ILE A 101 16.23 -3.03 20.71
N VAL A 102 16.84 -1.87 20.96
CA VAL A 102 17.25 -1.39 22.30
C VAL A 102 16.57 -0.07 22.68
N GLN A 103 16.36 0.83 21.71
CA GLN A 103 16.01 2.23 21.90
C GLN A 103 15.00 2.72 20.85
N GLU A 104 14.38 3.86 21.15
CA GLU A 104 13.51 4.58 20.23
C GLU A 104 13.78 6.08 20.28
N ALA A 105 13.58 6.75 19.14
CA ALA A 105 13.66 8.19 19.00
C ALA A 105 12.45 8.72 18.23
N GLU A 106 12.05 9.95 18.53
CA GLU A 106 10.88 10.59 17.94
C GLU A 106 11.24 11.94 17.31
N ALA A 107 10.67 12.22 16.14
CA ALA A 107 10.70 13.53 15.52
C ALA A 107 9.30 13.97 15.09
N ASN A 108 9.02 15.26 15.25
CA ASN A 108 7.72 15.86 14.91
C ASN A 108 7.81 16.64 13.59
N PHE A 109 6.78 16.53 12.77
CA PHE A 109 6.63 17.29 11.54
C PHE A 109 5.17 17.71 11.30
N GLU A 110 4.98 18.82 10.62
CA GLU A 110 3.66 19.38 10.34
C GLU A 110 3.26 19.08 8.89
N ILE A 111 2.03 18.61 8.69
CA ILE A 111 1.41 18.56 7.36
C ILE A 111 0.52 19.78 7.22
N LEU A 112 0.97 20.72 6.40
CA LEU A 112 0.23 21.92 6.06
C LEU A 112 -0.95 21.56 5.19
N GLY A 113 -2.15 21.73 5.75
CA GLY A 113 -3.37 21.69 4.97
C GLY A 113 -3.38 22.79 3.93
N ARG A 114 -4.08 22.55 2.82
CA ARG A 114 -4.61 23.66 2.04
C ARG A 114 -5.48 24.44 3.02
N SER A 115 -5.13 25.70 3.32
CA SER A 115 -6.03 26.61 4.04
C SER A 115 -7.31 26.73 3.23
N GLU A 116 -8.26 25.84 3.46
CA GLU A 116 -9.63 26.07 3.07
C GLU A 116 -10.15 27.11 4.05
N LYS A 117 -10.06 28.36 3.58
CA LYS A 117 -10.94 29.47 3.96
C LYS A 117 -12.25 28.87 4.46
N LEU A 118 -12.56 29.01 5.76
CA LEU A 118 -13.76 28.44 6.37
C LEU A 118 -14.95 28.73 5.45
N ARG A 119 -15.42 27.70 4.75
CA ARG A 119 -16.62 27.82 3.94
C ARG A 119 -17.81 27.68 4.88
N PRO A 120 -18.84 28.53 4.73
CA PRO A 120 -19.97 28.51 5.64
C PRO A 120 -20.62 27.13 5.67
N LEU A 121 -21.00 26.70 6.88
CA LEU A 121 -21.59 25.39 7.23
C LEU A 121 -22.75 24.95 6.33
N THR A 122 -23.33 25.89 5.58
CA THR A 122 -24.35 25.67 4.55
C THR A 122 -23.85 24.87 3.34
N GLU A 123 -22.54 24.69 3.12
CA GLU A 123 -22.01 23.83 2.03
C GLU A 123 -21.69 22.39 2.46
N PHE A 124 -21.60 22.11 3.78
CA PHE A 124 -21.41 20.75 4.32
C PHE A 124 -22.66 19.87 4.23
N ILE A 125 -23.84 20.46 3.98
CA ILE A 125 -25.08 19.73 3.65
C ILE A 125 -25.17 19.47 2.12
N LYS A 126 -24.06 19.52 1.38
CA LYS A 126 -23.94 18.64 0.22
C LYS A 126 -23.48 17.29 0.74
N GLU A 127 -24.47 16.47 1.08
CA GLU A 127 -24.37 15.02 1.14
C GLU A 127 -23.31 14.51 0.17
N LYS A 128 -22.55 13.50 0.57
CA LYS A 128 -21.69 12.64 -0.24
C LYS A 128 -22.32 12.38 -1.62
N ILE A 129 -22.16 13.31 -2.58
CA ILE A 129 -22.77 13.22 -3.91
C ILE A 129 -21.95 12.18 -4.64
N ILE A 130 -22.35 10.91 -4.56
CA ILE A 130 -21.73 9.88 -5.37
C ILE A 130 -22.02 10.25 -6.83
N PRO A 131 -20.99 10.54 -7.64
CA PRO A 131 -21.21 11.01 -8.99
C PRO A 131 -21.87 9.89 -9.81
N PRO A 132 -22.64 10.21 -10.86
CA PRO A 132 -23.24 9.18 -11.71
C PRO A 132 -22.19 8.20 -12.26
N PRO A 133 -22.53 6.92 -12.50
CA PRO A 133 -21.59 5.89 -12.96
C PRO A 133 -20.66 6.32 -14.10
N LEU A 134 -21.21 7.00 -15.10
CA LEU A 134 -20.43 7.47 -16.24
C LEU A 134 -19.32 8.47 -15.84
N LYS A 135 -19.55 9.28 -14.82
CA LYS A 135 -18.53 10.21 -14.30
C LYS A 135 -17.45 9.47 -13.50
N GLN A 136 -17.82 8.42 -12.76
CA GLN A 136 -16.86 7.58 -12.04
C GLN A 136 -15.89 6.90 -13.01
N ILE A 137 -16.42 6.28 -14.07
CA ILE A 137 -15.60 5.59 -15.08
C ILE A 137 -14.67 6.58 -15.80
N LYS A 138 -15.17 7.78 -16.14
CA LYS A 138 -14.33 8.84 -16.71
C LYS A 138 -13.24 9.35 -15.77
N ALA A 139 -13.41 9.15 -14.47
CA ALA A 139 -12.40 9.47 -13.45
C ALA A 139 -11.45 8.30 -13.17
N GLY A 140 -11.55 7.19 -13.90
CA GLY A 140 -10.67 6.02 -13.75
C GLY A 140 -11.19 4.94 -12.81
N VAL A 141 -12.42 5.05 -12.30
CA VAL A 141 -13.04 3.97 -11.52
C VAL A 141 -13.35 2.80 -12.45
N ALA A 142 -12.91 1.59 -12.07
CA ALA A 142 -13.18 0.38 -12.84
C ALA A 142 -14.69 0.12 -12.91
N LEU A 143 -15.13 -0.66 -13.90
CA LEU A 143 -16.55 -0.95 -14.07
C LEU A 143 -17.14 -1.63 -12.84
N ILE A 144 -16.39 -2.56 -12.25
CA ILE A 144 -16.79 -3.37 -11.09
C ILE A 144 -16.83 -2.54 -9.79
N ASP A 145 -16.05 -1.47 -9.71
CA ASP A 145 -15.91 -0.62 -8.51
C ASP A 145 -16.88 0.56 -8.49
N VAL A 146 -17.83 0.62 -9.44
CA VAL A 146 -18.80 1.70 -9.48
C VAL A 146 -19.71 1.65 -8.26
N ILE A 147 -19.64 2.72 -7.47
CA ILE A 147 -20.44 2.88 -6.25
C ILE A 147 -21.77 3.55 -6.60
N CYS A 148 -22.86 3.05 -6.02
CA CYS A 148 -24.19 3.62 -6.19
C CYS A 148 -24.66 4.35 -4.92
N ASN A 149 -25.55 5.34 -5.11
CA ASN A 149 -26.26 5.99 -4.00
C ASN A 149 -27.06 4.97 -3.18
N GLU A 150 -27.41 5.36 -1.96
CA GLU A 150 -28.22 4.56 -1.04
C GLU A 150 -29.49 4.02 -1.72
N GLY A 151 -29.81 2.75 -1.45
CA GLY A 151 -30.95 2.04 -2.05
C GLY A 151 -30.79 1.66 -3.53
N LYS A 152 -29.63 1.92 -4.14
CA LYS A 152 -29.31 1.50 -5.51
C LYS A 152 -28.14 0.52 -5.57
N VAL A 153 -28.16 -0.27 -6.63
CA VAL A 153 -27.18 -1.31 -6.91
C VAL A 153 -26.69 -1.19 -8.36
N PRO A 154 -25.42 -1.51 -8.64
CA PRO A 154 -24.89 -1.51 -9.99
C PRO A 154 -25.47 -2.69 -10.79
N ALA A 155 -26.08 -2.39 -11.94
CA ALA A 155 -26.52 -3.36 -12.93
C ALA A 155 -25.61 -3.30 -14.16
N TYR A 156 -24.94 -4.42 -14.45
CA TYR A 156 -23.94 -4.53 -15.52
C TYR A 156 -24.58 -5.02 -16.81
N LYS A 157 -24.54 -4.19 -17.86
CA LYS A 157 -25.11 -4.55 -19.16
C LYS A 157 -24.28 -5.62 -19.85
N TYR A 158 -24.93 -6.70 -20.27
CA TYR A 158 -24.27 -7.88 -20.85
C TYR A 158 -23.46 -7.58 -22.13
N HIS A 159 -23.85 -6.64 -23.00
CA HIS A 159 -23.19 -6.47 -24.31
C HIS A 159 -22.31 -5.23 -24.48
N ALA A 160 -22.33 -4.28 -23.55
CA ALA A 160 -21.78 -2.94 -23.85
C ALA A 160 -20.86 -2.36 -22.76
N MET A 161 -20.46 -3.17 -21.77
CA MET A 161 -19.63 -2.69 -20.64
C MET A 161 -20.17 -1.38 -20.05
N ARG A 162 -21.47 -1.35 -19.81
CA ARG A 162 -22.15 -0.23 -19.17
C ARG A 162 -22.64 -0.68 -17.82
N VAL A 163 -22.52 0.21 -16.84
CA VAL A 163 -23.10 0.03 -15.53
C VAL A 163 -24.11 1.14 -15.27
N ALA A 164 -25.24 0.76 -14.70
CA ALA A 164 -26.28 1.68 -14.28
C ALA A 164 -26.62 1.42 -12.81
N CYS A 165 -26.75 2.48 -12.02
CA CYS A 165 -27.26 2.38 -10.66
C CYS A 165 -28.79 2.35 -10.69
N VAL A 166 -29.37 1.21 -10.34
CA VAL A 166 -30.82 0.95 -10.37
C VAL A 166 -31.28 0.41 -9.01
N SER A 167 -32.59 0.39 -8.73
CA SER A 167 -33.09 -0.30 -7.53
C SER A 167 -32.90 -1.82 -7.65
N LEU A 168 -32.88 -2.53 -6.52
CA LEU A 168 -32.75 -3.99 -6.49
C LEU A 168 -33.84 -4.72 -7.31
N GLU A 169 -35.07 -4.21 -7.27
CA GLU A 169 -36.18 -4.74 -8.08
C GLU A 169 -35.94 -4.52 -9.58
N THR A 170 -35.43 -3.34 -9.96
CA THR A 170 -35.12 -3.03 -11.35
C THR A 170 -33.94 -3.86 -11.85
N GLU A 171 -32.92 -4.10 -11.03
CA GLU A 171 -31.81 -5.01 -11.35
C GLU A 171 -32.36 -6.39 -11.71
N SER A 172 -33.23 -6.93 -10.85
CA SER A 172 -33.86 -8.24 -11.07
C SER A 172 -34.63 -8.29 -12.40
N GLN A 173 -35.39 -7.25 -12.72
CA GLN A 173 -36.10 -7.13 -14.00
C GLN A 173 -35.15 -7.03 -15.20
N LEU A 174 -34.05 -6.28 -15.07
CA LEU A 174 -33.06 -6.15 -16.14
C LEU A 174 -32.32 -7.46 -16.40
N VAL A 175 -32.08 -8.25 -15.35
CA VAL A 175 -31.50 -9.59 -15.47
C VAL A 175 -32.47 -10.53 -16.20
N LEU A 176 -33.73 -10.59 -15.76
CA LEU A 176 -34.75 -11.44 -16.39
C LEU A 176 -34.98 -11.10 -17.87
N ARG A 177 -34.76 -9.84 -18.26
CA ARG A 177 -34.86 -9.36 -19.65
C ARG A 177 -33.57 -9.53 -20.45
N GLY A 178 -32.54 -10.17 -19.88
CA GLY A 178 -31.23 -10.37 -20.54
C GLY A 178 -30.43 -9.09 -20.77
N TRP A 179 -30.81 -7.98 -20.13
CA TRP A 179 -30.08 -6.72 -20.24
C TRP A 179 -28.91 -6.69 -19.26
N ALA A 180 -29.13 -7.09 -18.01
CA ALA A 180 -28.12 -7.12 -16.95
C ALA A 180 -27.60 -8.54 -16.68
N LEU A 181 -26.36 -8.64 -16.20
CA LEU A 181 -25.80 -9.86 -15.61
C LEU A 181 -26.37 -10.07 -14.19
N LEU A 182 -26.79 -11.30 -13.87
CA LEU A 182 -27.21 -11.65 -12.50
C LEU A 182 -26.00 -11.67 -11.59
N ARG A 183 -26.04 -10.91 -10.48
CA ARG A 183 -24.99 -10.88 -9.46
C ARG A 183 -24.67 -12.26 -8.86
N LEU A 184 -25.65 -13.16 -8.82
CA LEU A 184 -25.59 -14.49 -8.19
C LEU A 184 -25.52 -15.67 -9.18
N HIS A 185 -25.54 -15.45 -10.51
CA HIS A 185 -25.40 -16.52 -11.52
C HIS A 185 -24.16 -16.34 -12.40
N MET A 186 -23.07 -15.90 -11.78
CA MET A 186 -21.75 -16.12 -12.34
C MET A 186 -21.36 -17.53 -11.90
N TYR A 187 -21.35 -18.50 -12.80
CA TYR A 187 -20.97 -19.89 -12.48
C TYR A 187 -19.44 -20.05 -12.28
N ASP A 188 -18.77 -18.91 -12.07
CA ASP A 188 -17.43 -18.73 -11.54
C ASP A 188 -17.43 -17.38 -10.80
N ASP A 189 -17.02 -17.36 -9.53
CA ASP A 189 -17.16 -16.25 -8.56
C ASP A 189 -16.31 -14.99 -8.85
N ASP A 190 -15.86 -14.78 -10.09
CA ASP A 190 -14.98 -13.65 -10.44
C ASP A 190 -15.50 -12.84 -11.66
N PRO A 191 -16.06 -11.64 -11.45
CA PRO A 191 -16.42 -10.72 -12.53
C PRO A 191 -15.26 -10.36 -13.46
N SER A 192 -14.03 -10.44 -12.97
CA SER A 192 -12.81 -10.22 -13.73
C SER A 192 -12.63 -11.26 -14.83
N ARG A 193 -12.93 -12.53 -14.53
CA ARG A 193 -12.88 -13.63 -15.50
C ARG A 193 -13.85 -13.39 -16.66
N SER A 194 -15.09 -13.06 -16.33
CA SER A 194 -16.12 -12.81 -17.34
C SER A 194 -15.78 -11.62 -18.24
N LEU A 195 -15.12 -10.59 -17.69
CA LEU A 195 -14.62 -9.46 -18.47
C LEU A 195 -13.45 -9.87 -19.37
N CYS A 196 -12.50 -10.65 -18.85
CA CYS A 196 -11.36 -11.16 -19.59
C CYS A 196 -11.78 -11.97 -20.83
N GLU A 197 -12.61 -12.98 -20.64
CA GLU A 197 -13.08 -13.88 -21.72
C GLU A 197 -13.85 -13.10 -22.79
N ARG A 198 -14.62 -12.08 -22.39
CA ARG A 198 -15.34 -11.20 -23.32
C ARG A 198 -14.41 -10.34 -24.17
N TYR A 199 -13.26 -9.95 -23.63
CA TYR A 199 -12.23 -9.25 -24.39
C TYR A 199 -11.39 -10.19 -25.26
N ASN A 200 -11.79 -11.45 -25.39
CA ASN A 200 -11.04 -12.50 -26.05
C ASN A 200 -9.66 -12.75 -25.40
N GLY A 201 -9.52 -12.37 -24.12
CA GLY A 201 -8.35 -12.67 -23.32
C GLY A 201 -8.37 -14.09 -22.77
N ASN A 202 -7.22 -14.52 -22.24
CA ASN A 202 -7.07 -15.80 -21.56
C ASN A 202 -7.00 -15.57 -20.05
N TRP A 203 -7.98 -16.06 -19.30
CA TRP A 203 -8.04 -15.88 -17.85
C TRP A 203 -7.27 -16.97 -17.11
N LEU A 204 -6.34 -16.57 -16.24
CA LEU A 204 -5.57 -17.43 -15.36
C LEU A 204 -6.13 -17.33 -13.94
N THR A 205 -7.06 -18.23 -13.60
CA THR A 205 -7.80 -18.20 -12.32
C THR A 205 -6.90 -18.19 -11.09
N GLU A 206 -5.83 -18.98 -11.08
CA GLU A 206 -4.93 -19.11 -9.93
C GLU A 206 -4.13 -17.83 -9.65
N LEU A 207 -3.90 -17.03 -10.68
CA LEU A 207 -3.09 -15.81 -10.62
C LEU A 207 -3.93 -14.54 -10.65
N ARG A 208 -5.24 -14.67 -10.94
CA ARG A 208 -6.15 -13.55 -11.21
C ARG A 208 -5.62 -12.63 -12.31
N GLU A 209 -5.06 -13.24 -13.34
CA GLU A 209 -4.48 -12.55 -14.49
C GLU A 209 -5.33 -12.75 -15.74
N CYS A 210 -5.44 -11.71 -16.56
CA CYS A 210 -5.97 -11.80 -17.91
C CYS A 210 -4.87 -11.54 -18.93
N GLU A 211 -4.60 -12.51 -19.80
CA GLU A 211 -3.62 -12.36 -20.88
C GLU A 211 -4.27 -11.87 -22.17
N TYR A 212 -3.47 -11.23 -23.03
CA TYR A 212 -3.84 -10.80 -24.38
C TYR A 212 -4.96 -9.77 -24.46
N ILE A 213 -5.09 -8.93 -23.43
CA ILE A 213 -5.97 -7.75 -23.44
C ILE A 213 -5.15 -6.45 -23.53
N SER A 214 -5.80 -5.37 -23.95
CA SER A 214 -5.20 -4.03 -24.04
C SER A 214 -5.18 -3.32 -22.68
N LEU A 215 -4.28 -2.33 -22.55
CA LEU A 215 -4.23 -1.41 -21.40
C LEU A 215 -5.62 -0.86 -21.03
N GLN A 216 -6.39 -0.40 -22.02
CA GLN A 216 -7.72 0.16 -21.76
C GLN A 216 -8.68 -0.87 -21.18
N GLN A 217 -8.64 -2.10 -21.69
CA GLN A 217 -9.46 -3.21 -21.17
C GLN A 217 -9.05 -3.57 -19.75
N CYS A 218 -7.74 -3.62 -19.48
CA CYS A 218 -7.21 -3.89 -18.15
C CYS A 218 -7.60 -2.81 -17.13
N SER A 219 -7.48 -1.53 -17.50
CA SER A 219 -7.91 -0.42 -16.65
C SER A 219 -9.42 -0.45 -16.36
N LEU A 220 -10.25 -0.87 -17.33
CA LEU A 220 -11.69 -1.04 -17.11
C LEU A 220 -12.02 -2.19 -16.16
N MET A 221 -11.14 -3.18 -16.06
CA MET A 221 -11.22 -4.32 -15.14
C MET A 221 -10.64 -3.99 -13.76
N GLY A 222 -10.01 -2.82 -13.58
CA GLY A 222 -9.37 -2.44 -12.32
C GLY A 222 -8.04 -3.15 -12.07
N GLY A 223 -7.41 -3.70 -13.11
CA GLY A 223 -6.13 -4.38 -12.99
C GLY A 223 -4.91 -3.49 -13.32
N GLU A 224 -3.74 -3.99 -12.96
CA GLU A 224 -2.43 -3.47 -13.35
C GLU A 224 -1.98 -4.11 -14.66
N PHE A 225 -1.62 -3.28 -15.65
CA PHE A 225 -1.25 -3.73 -16.99
C PHE A 225 0.26 -3.84 -17.16
N SER A 226 0.73 -5.04 -17.51
CA SER A 226 2.09 -5.29 -17.96
C SER A 226 2.13 -5.51 -19.46
N GLU A 227 2.87 -4.66 -20.17
CA GLU A 227 3.00 -4.71 -21.63
C GLU A 227 3.96 -5.80 -22.14
N CYS A 228 4.78 -6.38 -21.26
CA CYS A 228 5.68 -7.46 -21.63
C CYS A 228 6.04 -8.30 -20.41
N GLU A 229 5.25 -9.34 -20.18
CA GLU A 229 5.59 -10.40 -19.24
C GLU A 229 6.18 -11.63 -19.97
N SER A 230 6.99 -12.40 -19.25
CA SER A 230 7.56 -13.64 -19.79
C SER A 230 6.47 -14.70 -20.01
N ALA A 231 6.53 -15.38 -21.17
CA ALA A 231 5.65 -16.52 -21.46
C ALA A 231 5.80 -17.69 -20.46
N CYS A 232 6.94 -17.79 -19.77
CA CYS A 232 7.18 -18.81 -18.75
C CYS A 232 7.01 -18.33 -17.30
N ARG A 233 6.57 -17.08 -17.05
CA ARG A 233 6.58 -16.51 -15.69
C ARG A 233 5.83 -17.38 -14.66
N ASN A 234 4.92 -18.21 -15.14
CA ASN A 234 4.06 -19.09 -14.35
C ASN A 234 4.54 -20.56 -14.34
N ASP A 235 5.66 -20.88 -14.97
CA ASP A 235 6.26 -22.22 -14.97
C ASP A 235 7.66 -22.18 -14.31
N PRO A 236 7.77 -22.58 -13.03
CA PRO A 236 9.05 -22.59 -12.32
C PRO A 236 10.01 -23.68 -12.83
N THR A 237 9.53 -24.61 -13.66
CA THR A 237 10.34 -25.70 -14.23
C THR A 237 10.86 -25.40 -15.64
N ALA A 238 10.51 -24.24 -16.20
CA ALA A 238 10.94 -23.85 -17.53
C ALA A 238 12.45 -23.59 -17.58
N GLU A 239 13.20 -24.47 -18.26
CA GLU A 239 14.64 -24.31 -18.48
C GLU A 239 14.95 -23.30 -19.61
N ILE A 240 14.03 -23.15 -20.58
CA ILE A 240 14.18 -22.26 -21.74
C ILE A 240 12.85 -21.55 -21.97
N CYS A 241 12.93 -20.24 -22.16
CA CYS A 241 11.78 -19.38 -22.39
C CYS A 241 11.90 -18.62 -23.69
N THR A 242 10.79 -18.54 -24.42
CA THR A 242 10.72 -17.69 -25.59
C THR A 242 10.75 -16.22 -25.15
N LEU A 243 11.48 -15.38 -25.88
CA LEU A 243 11.51 -13.91 -25.65
C LEU A 243 10.22 -13.23 -26.14
N GLN A 244 9.09 -13.95 -26.08
CA GLN A 244 7.79 -13.45 -26.49
C GLN A 244 7.19 -12.67 -25.32
N CYS A 245 6.86 -11.40 -25.56
CA CYS A 245 6.10 -10.59 -24.63
C CYS A 245 4.64 -11.05 -24.60
N VAL A 246 4.15 -11.41 -23.42
CA VAL A 246 2.73 -11.65 -23.17
C VAL A 246 2.16 -10.40 -22.52
N LEU A 247 1.07 -9.87 -23.07
CA LEU A 247 0.32 -8.76 -22.46
C LEU A 247 -0.48 -9.33 -21.29
N VAL A 248 -0.32 -8.76 -20.10
CA VAL A 248 -0.94 -9.28 -18.87
C VAL A 248 -1.65 -8.16 -18.13
N CYS A 249 -2.81 -8.49 -17.56
CA CYS A 249 -3.54 -7.65 -16.64
C CYS A 249 -3.70 -8.40 -15.31
N SER A 250 -3.06 -7.91 -14.25
CA SER A 250 -3.14 -8.51 -12.91
C SER A 250 -4.19 -7.81 -12.06
N ILE A 251 -5.03 -8.56 -11.35
CA ILE A 251 -6.13 -8.00 -10.54
C ILE A 251 -5.95 -8.43 -9.08
N GLU A 252 -5.67 -7.46 -8.21
CA GLU A 252 -5.55 -7.71 -6.77
C GLU A 252 -6.91 -8.05 -6.15
N GLY A 253 -6.96 -9.14 -5.37
CA GLY A 253 -8.21 -9.72 -4.87
C GLY A 253 -8.90 -9.00 -3.71
N ASN A 254 -8.61 -7.73 -3.45
CA ASN A 254 -8.92 -7.10 -2.15
C ASN A 254 -10.19 -6.22 -2.10
N HIS A 255 -11.14 -6.34 -3.03
CA HIS A 255 -12.33 -5.46 -3.05
C HIS A 255 -13.68 -6.19 -3.13
N PHE A 256 -13.88 -7.24 -2.33
CA PHE A 256 -15.22 -7.58 -1.86
C PHE A 256 -15.29 -7.39 -0.34
N PRO A 257 -16.13 -6.49 0.19
CA PRO A 257 -16.52 -6.60 1.58
C PRO A 257 -17.19 -7.96 1.73
N GLU A 258 -16.64 -8.82 2.58
CA GLU A 258 -17.32 -10.00 3.06
C GLU A 258 -18.70 -9.56 3.58
N PHE A 259 -19.75 -9.83 2.80
CA PHE A 259 -21.09 -9.82 3.36
C PHE A 259 -21.14 -11.01 4.31
N GLY A 260 -20.84 -10.73 5.58
CA GLY A 260 -21.06 -11.63 6.69
C GLY A 260 -22.54 -12.01 6.74
N LEU A 261 -22.88 -13.08 6.04
CA LEU A 261 -24.10 -13.84 6.29
C LEU A 261 -23.69 -15.06 7.11
N THR A 262 -23.61 -14.85 8.43
CA THR A 262 -23.76 -15.97 9.35
C THR A 262 -25.19 -16.45 9.24
N PHE A 263 -25.40 -17.54 8.51
CA PHE A 263 -26.64 -18.31 8.63
C PHE A 263 -26.64 -18.95 10.02
N SER A 264 -27.58 -18.52 10.86
CA SER A 264 -28.00 -19.23 12.08
C SER A 264 -29.23 -20.08 11.77
#